data_AF-A0A0S8G0G6-F1
#
_entry.id   AF-A0A0S8G0G6-F1
#
_cell.length_a   1.000
_cell.length_b   1.000
_cell.length_c   1.000
_cell.angle_alpha   90.00
_cell.angle_beta   90.00
_cell.angle_gamma   90.00
#
_symmetry.space_group_name_H-M   'P 1'
#
loop_
_entity.id
_entity.type
_entity.pdbx_description
1 polymer ?
#
loop_
_entity_poly.entity_id
_entity_poly.type
_entity_poly.pdbx_seq_one_letter_code
_entity_poly.pdbx_strand_id
1 'polypeptide(L)'
;MARRRILLIDGESPHRDALARALAVEGHEVQASGISEALGRLETFRPNALVGSEEGLRMVGGRPGLQTVPLIRPVNVEELRRVLRES
;
A
#
# COMPACT_ATOMS: atom_id res chain seq x y z
N MET A 1 9.28 7.93 -11.98
CA MET A 1 9.32 7.65 -10.54
C MET A 1 10.22 6.44 -10.30
N ALA A 2 10.88 6.33 -9.15
CA ALA A 2 11.60 5.10 -8.80
C ALA A 2 10.59 3.97 -8.54
N ARG A 3 10.86 2.77 -9.06
CA ARG A 3 10.03 1.58 -8.79
C ARG A 3 10.05 1.26 -7.30
N ARG A 4 8.88 1.04 -6.71
CA ARG A 4 8.70 0.73 -5.28
C ARG A 4 8.06 -0.64 -5.12
N ARG A 5 8.29 -1.28 -3.97
CA ARG A 5 7.65 -2.54 -3.57
C ARG A 5 6.57 -2.20 -2.56
N ILE A 6 5.33 -2.20 -3.01
CA ILE A 6 4.17 -1.71 -2.27
C ILE A 6 3.33 -2.89 -1.80
N LEU A 7 3.11 -2.99 -0.49
CA LEU A 7 2.07 -3.87 0.05
C LEU A 7 0.81 -3.03 0.27
N LEU A 8 -0.24 -3.34 -0.50
CA LEU A 8 -1.56 -2.73 -0.37
C LEU A 8 -2.43 -3.55 0.58
N ILE A 9 -2.92 -2.93 1.65
CA ILE A 9 -3.70 -3.55 2.72
C ILE A 9 -5.09 -2.91 2.76
N ASP A 10 -6.09 -3.59 2.20
CA ASP A 10 -7.49 -3.14 2.25
C ASP A 10 -8.41 -4.36 2.39
N GLY A 11 -9.42 -4.25 3.26
CA GLY A 11 -10.43 -5.29 3.48
C GLY A 11 -11.47 -5.37 2.36
N GLU A 12 -11.65 -4.30 1.58
CA GLU A 12 -12.62 -4.24 0.49
C GLU A 12 -11.99 -4.66 -0.86
N SER A 13 -12.34 -5.87 -1.31
CA SER A 13 -11.71 -6.50 -2.49
C SER A 13 -11.81 -5.69 -3.79
N PRO A 14 -12.96 -5.12 -4.21
CA PRO A 14 -13.04 -4.40 -5.49
C PRO A 14 -12.15 -3.14 -5.52
N HIS A 15 -12.10 -2.42 -4.40
CA HIS A 15 -11.31 -1.21 -4.27
C HIS A 15 -9.81 -1.53 -4.21
N ARG A 16 -9.44 -2.55 -3.44
CA ARG A 16 -8.08 -3.08 -3.37
C ARG A 16 -7.54 -3.44 -4.76
N ASP A 17 -8.33 -4.15 -5.55
CA ASP A 17 -7.89 -4.64 -6.86
C ASP A 17 -7.76 -3.50 -7.89
N ALA A 18 -8.64 -2.50 -7.83
CA ALA A 18 -8.54 -1.31 -8.68
C ALA A 18 -7.28 -0.50 -8.37
N LEU A 19 -7.00 -0.30 -7.08
CA LEU A 19 -5.84 0.46 -6.62
C LEU A 19 -4.53 -0.27 -6.89
N ALA A 20 -4.49 -1.60 -6.70
CA ALA A 20 -3.33 -2.42 -7.02
C ALA A 20 -2.97 -2.31 -8.52
N ARG A 21 -3.98 -2.34 -9.40
CA ARG A 21 -3.79 -2.14 -10.84
C ARG A 21 -3.25 -0.75 -11.16
N ALA A 22 -3.83 0.30 -10.56
CA ALA A 22 -3.36 1.67 -10.78
C ALA A 22 -1.89 1.82 -10.39
N LEU A 23 -1.50 1.34 -9.21
CA LEU A 23 -0.11 1.38 -8.74
C LEU A 23 0.85 0.55 -9.61
N ALA A 24 0.39 -0.59 -10.14
CA ALA A 24 1.17 -1.40 -11.07
C ALA A 24 1.38 -0.70 -12.42
N VAL A 25 0.35 0.00 -12.93
CA VAL A 25 0.45 0.81 -14.16
C VAL A 25 1.46 1.94 -14.02
N GLU A 26 1.60 2.52 -12.82
CA GLU A 26 2.64 3.52 -12.49
C GLU A 26 4.06 2.91 -12.39
N GLY A 27 4.21 1.60 -12.61
CA GLY A 27 5.51 0.91 -12.63
C GLY A 27 6.00 0.42 -11.27
N HIS A 28 5.13 0.39 -10.25
CA HIS A 28 5.45 -0.19 -8.95
C HIS A 28 5.21 -1.71 -8.94
N GLU A 29 5.96 -2.41 -8.09
CA GLU A 29 5.70 -3.81 -7.78
C GLU A 29 4.73 -3.87 -6.61
N VAL A 30 3.54 -4.43 -6.83
CA VAL A 30 2.43 -4.35 -5.88
C VAL A 30 1.97 -5.74 -5.49
N GLN A 31 1.83 -6.00 -4.19
CA GLN A 31 1.03 -7.10 -3.67
C GLN A 31 -0.16 -6.55 -2.89
N ALA A 32 -1.33 -7.12 -3.15
CA ALA A 32 -2.56 -6.81 -2.45
C ALA A 32 -2.83 -7.87 -1.38
N SER A 33 -3.26 -7.42 -0.21
CA SER A 33 -3.57 -8.29 0.93
C SER A 33 -4.81 -7.79 1.65
N GLY A 34 -5.60 -8.70 2.20
CA GLY A 34 -6.53 -8.36 3.27
C GLY A 34 -5.77 -8.03 4.56
N ILE A 35 -6.47 -7.46 5.55
CA ILE A 35 -5.89 -7.11 6.85
C ILE A 35 -5.30 -8.36 7.51
N SER A 36 -6.06 -9.45 7.64
CA SER A 36 -5.63 -10.68 8.32
C SER A 36 -4.35 -11.33 7.73
N GLU A 37 -4.10 -11.16 6.44
CA GLU A 37 -2.96 -11.77 5.74
C GLU A 37 -1.72 -10.85 5.67
N ALA A 38 -1.86 -9.58 6.04
CA ALA A 38 -0.89 -8.55 5.74
C ALA A 38 0.47 -8.76 6.44
N LEU A 39 0.47 -9.36 7.64
CA LEU A 39 1.72 -9.68 8.35
C LEU A 39 2.57 -10.74 7.64
N GLY A 40 1.95 -11.83 7.18
CA GLY A 40 2.66 -12.87 6.43
C GLY A 40 3.15 -12.37 5.07
N ARG A 41 2.37 -11.49 4.43
CA ARG A 41 2.77 -10.81 3.19
C ARG A 41 3.93 -9.85 3.43
N LEU A 42 3.95 -9.12 4.54
CA LEU A 42 5.03 -8.21 4.86
C LEU A 42 6.38 -8.92 4.95
N GLU A 43 6.43 -10.10 5.57
CA GLU A 43 7.66 -10.87 5.76
C GLU A 43 8.21 -11.47 4.47
N THR A 44 7.31 -11.97 3.62
CA THR A 44 7.67 -12.63 2.36
C THR A 44 7.95 -11.63 1.24
N PHE A 45 7.14 -10.58 1.14
CA PHE A 45 7.25 -9.60 0.06
C PHE A 45 8.29 -8.50 0.35
N ARG A 46 8.66 -8.26 1.62
CA ARG A 46 9.61 -7.21 2.03
C ARG A 46 9.38 -5.87 1.29
N PRO A 47 8.17 -5.29 1.41
CA PRO A 47 7.88 -4.00 0.80
C PRO A 47 8.75 -2.90 1.42
N ASN A 48 8.91 -1.79 0.68
CA ASN A 48 9.47 -0.55 1.21
C ASN A 48 8.38 0.53 1.41
N ALA A 49 7.15 0.27 0.96
CA ALA A 49 5.99 1.10 1.25
C ALA A 49 4.75 0.26 1.57
N LEU A 50 3.95 0.74 2.52
CA LEU A 50 2.64 0.22 2.88
C LEU A 50 1.58 1.23 2.44
N VAL A 51 0.56 0.77 1.73
CA VAL A 51 -0.61 1.58 1.37
C VAL A 51 -1.82 0.86 1.94
N GLY A 52 -2.75 1.54 2.60
CA GLY A 52 -3.91 0.84 3.14
C GLY A 52 -4.81 1.66 4.04
N SER A 53 -5.87 1.03 4.54
CA SER A 53 -6.72 1.63 5.56
C SER A 53 -5.91 1.92 6.83
N GLU A 54 -6.37 2.87 7.65
CA GLU A 54 -5.71 3.19 8.92
C GLU A 54 -5.59 1.95 9.83
N GLU A 55 -6.64 1.10 9.86
CA GLU A 55 -6.62 -0.17 10.59
C GLU A 55 -5.53 -1.12 10.09
N GLY A 56 -5.45 -1.34 8.77
CA GLY A 56 -4.42 -2.18 8.17
C GLY A 56 -3.01 -1.64 8.41
N LEU A 57 -2.83 -0.33 8.33
CA LEU A 57 -1.55 0.32 8.59
C LEU A 57 -1.17 0.34 10.08
N ARG A 58 -2.12 0.39 11.01
CA ARG A 58 -1.81 0.25 12.45
C ARG A 58 -1.36 -1.16 12.80
N MET A 59 -1.92 -2.17 12.13
CA MET A 59 -1.56 -3.56 12.38
C MET A 59 -0.17 -3.91 11.85
N VAL A 60 0.29 -3.22 10.81
CA VAL A 60 1.51 -3.57 10.05
C VAL A 60 2.60 -2.50 10.12
N GLY A 61 2.21 -1.24 10.32
CA GLY A 61 3.06 -0.06 10.40
C GLY A 61 3.70 0.10 11.78
N GLY A 62 4.91 0.66 11.81
CA GLY A 62 5.75 0.75 13.01
C GLY A 62 7.12 0.09 12.85
N ARG A 63 7.38 -0.59 11.72
CA ARG A 63 8.73 -1.07 11.41
C ARG A 63 9.58 0.07 10.84
N PRO A 64 10.82 0.25 11.32
CA PRO A 64 11.73 1.27 10.81
C PRO A 64 12.03 1.05 9.32
N GLY A 65 12.04 2.13 8.54
CA GLY A 65 12.32 2.09 7.10
C GLY A 65 11.13 1.75 6.19
N LEU A 66 9.93 1.54 6.74
CA LEU A 66 8.70 1.44 5.94
C LEU A 66 8.01 2.79 5.83
N GLN A 67 7.77 3.25 4.60
CA GLN A 67 6.88 4.37 4.37
C GLN A 67 5.42 3.91 4.46
N THR A 68 4.60 4.56 5.27
CA THR A 68 3.16 4.29 5.37
C THR A 68 2.37 5.38 4.65
N VAL A 69 1.39 4.98 3.83
CA VAL A 69 0.52 5.89 3.10
C VAL A 69 -0.94 5.51 3.38
N PRO A 70 -1.64 6.25 4.26
CA PRO A 70 -3.03 5.98 4.55
C PRO A 70 -3.92 6.29 3.34
N LEU A 71 -4.86 5.39 3.08
CA LEU A 71 -5.95 5.64 2.13
C LEU A 71 -6.98 6.52 2.83
N ILE A 72 -6.90 7.83 2.59
CA ILE A 72 -7.94 8.78 3.01
C ILE A 72 -9.14 8.55 2.08
N ARG A 73 -10.30 8.17 2.65
CA ARG A 73 -11.54 7.96 1.89
C ARG A 73 -12.28 9.30 1.74
N PRO A 74 -12.87 9.61 0.56
CA PRO A 74 -12.81 8.84 -0.68
C PRO A 74 -11.40 8.85 -1.29
N VAL A 75 -10.93 7.69 -1.77
CA VAL A 75 -9.54 7.53 -2.22
C VAL A 75 -9.23 8.48 -3.35
N ASN A 76 -8.41 9.49 -3.03
CA ASN A 76 -7.89 10.42 -4.01
C ASN A 76 -6.54 9.90 -4.53
N VAL A 77 -6.54 9.37 -5.75
CA VAL A 77 -5.35 8.84 -6.43
C VAL A 77 -4.26 9.92 -6.58
N GLU A 78 -4.62 11.20 -6.68
CA GLU A 78 -3.65 12.31 -6.74
C GLU A 78 -2.89 12.50 -5.42
N GLU A 79 -3.57 12.34 -4.28
CA GLU A 79 -2.94 12.39 -2.94
C GLU A 79 -1.91 11.27 -2.80
N LEU A 80 -2.27 10.06 -3.24
CA LEU A 80 -1.38 8.91 -3.25
C LEU A 80 -0.16 9.15 -4.15
N ARG A 81 -0.36 9.70 -5.36
CA ARG A 81 0.72 10.06 -6.28
C ARG A 81 1.64 11.15 -5.72
N ARG A 82 1.12 12.09 -4.93
CA ARG A 82 1.93 13.13 -4.27
C ARG A 82 2.86 12.51 -3.23
N VAL A 83 2.33 11.70 -2.33
CA VAL A 83 3.11 11.04 -1.27
C VAL A 83 4.17 10.08 -1.85
N LEU A 84 3.84 9.39 -2.94
CA LEU A 84 4.80 8.51 -3.62
C LEU A 84 5.92 9.26 -4.37
N ARG A 85 5.76 10.56 -4.64
CA ARG A 85 6.81 11.41 -5.26
C ARG A 85 7.74 12.06 -4.24
N GLU A 86 7.23 12.39 -3.06
CA GLU A 86 7.92 13.22 -2.06
C GLU A 86 8.77 12.40 -1.05
N SER A 87 8.99 11.10 -1.28
CA SER A 87 9.83 10.23 -0.43
C SER A 87 10.85 9.43 -1.23
#